data_AF-A0AAN9U721-F1
#
_entry.id   AF-A0AAN9U721-F1
#
_cell.length_a   1.000
_cell.length_b   1.000
_cell.length_c   1.000
_cell.angle_alpha   90.00
_cell.angle_beta   90.00
_cell.angle_gamma   90.00
#
_symmetry.space_group_name_H-M   'P 1'
#
loop_
_entity.id
_entity.type
_entity.pdbx_description
1 polymer ?
#
loop_
_entity_poly.entity_id
_entity_poly.type
_entity_poly.pdbx_seq_one_letter_code
_entity_poly.pdbx_strand_id
1 'polypeptide(L)'
;MEYNRADWRAPVKKKVKRMLFKEHYHADKSAEAMAREDKHVDHCIEYIREALMCQPDLSMVTFRWINNTAQHEDKSAFYPTNFDVDMHTCASWEVLDAWAGQRSFDLFEVDRLLRPGPDGVLPE
;
A
#
# COMPACT_ATOMS: atom_id res chain seq x y z
N MET A 1 -35.97 -2.83 -10.73
CA MET A 1 -34.59 -2.52 -11.15
C MET A 1 -33.90 -1.82 -10.00
N GLU A 2 -33.30 -2.59 -9.09
CA GLU A 2 -32.53 -2.03 -7.97
C GLU A 2 -31.04 -2.09 -8.33
N TYR A 3 -30.46 -0.93 -8.57
CA TYR A 3 -29.03 -0.77 -8.76
C TYR A 3 -28.38 -0.72 -7.38
N ASN A 4 -27.91 -1.87 -6.90
CA ASN A 4 -27.31 -1.98 -5.58
C ASN A 4 -25.92 -1.31 -5.59
N ARG A 5 -25.79 -0.20 -4.84
CA ARG A 5 -24.59 0.66 -4.72
C ARG A 5 -23.46 0.02 -3.87
N ALA A 6 -23.35 -1.30 -3.88
CA ALA A 6 -22.31 -2.00 -3.15
C ALA A 6 -21.06 -2.20 -4.03
N ASP A 7 -20.10 -1.29 -3.85
CA ASP A 7 -18.67 -1.58 -3.92
C ASP A 7 -18.06 -1.98 -5.28
N TRP A 8 -18.02 -1.04 -6.22
CA TRP A 8 -17.19 -1.17 -7.42
C TRP A 8 -15.68 -1.03 -7.14
N ARG A 9 -15.25 -0.71 -5.91
CA ARG A 9 -13.85 -0.46 -5.53
C ARG A 9 -13.13 -1.72 -5.01
N ALA A 10 -13.86 -2.73 -4.54
CA ALA A 10 -13.31 -4.02 -4.14
C ALA A 10 -12.59 -4.87 -5.22
N PRO A 11 -12.98 -4.88 -6.51
CA PRO A 11 -12.39 -5.82 -7.47
C PRO A 11 -10.92 -5.52 -7.78
N VAL A 12 -10.52 -4.24 -7.83
CA VAL A 12 -9.14 -3.84 -8.24
C VAL A 12 -8.11 -4.27 -7.20
N LYS A 13 -8.30 -3.91 -5.93
CA LYS A 13 -7.38 -4.29 -4.84
C LYS A 13 -7.26 -5.80 -4.70
N LYS A 14 -8.37 -6.52 -4.88
CA LYS A 14 -8.43 -7.98 -4.80
C LYS A 14 -7.61 -8.64 -5.92
N LYS A 15 -7.62 -8.07 -7.13
CA LYS A 15 -6.92 -8.63 -8.29
C LYS A 15 -5.41 -8.44 -8.18
N VAL A 16 -4.96 -7.22 -7.85
CA VAL A 16 -3.53 -6.92 -7.59
C VAL A 16 -2.98 -7.85 -6.51
N LYS A 17 -3.69 -8.03 -5.38
CA LYS A 17 -3.26 -8.94 -4.32
C LYS A 17 -3.19 -10.40 -4.75
N ARG A 18 -4.11 -10.88 -5.59
CA ARG A 18 -4.10 -12.28 -6.05
C ARG A 18 -2.97 -12.56 -7.03
N MET A 19 -2.56 -11.57 -7.82
CA MET A 19 -1.42 -11.72 -8.73
C MET A 19 -0.06 -11.81 -8.02
N LEU A 20 0.05 -11.36 -6.76
CA LEU A 20 1.22 -11.63 -5.92
C LEU A 20 1.37 -13.12 -5.57
N PHE A 21 0.28 -13.89 -5.64
CA PHE A 21 0.23 -15.32 -5.35
C PHE A 21 -0.45 -16.06 -6.50
N LYS A 22 -0.01 -15.78 -7.72
CA LYS A 22 -0.61 -16.30 -8.96
C LYS A 22 -0.61 -17.83 -9.01
N GLU A 23 0.39 -18.48 -8.43
CA GLU A 23 0.50 -19.94 -8.34
C GLU A 23 -0.64 -20.54 -7.54
N HIS A 24 -1.18 -19.81 -6.55
CA HIS A 24 -2.30 -20.26 -5.74
C HIS A 24 -3.65 -19.86 -6.35
N TYR A 25 -3.80 -18.61 -6.79
CA TYR A 25 -5.09 -18.07 -7.25
C TYR A 25 -5.37 -18.28 -8.74
N HIS A 26 -4.36 -18.67 -9.52
CA HIS A 26 -4.44 -18.84 -10.95
C HIS A 26 -3.77 -20.12 -11.46
N ALA A 27 -3.57 -21.12 -10.59
CA ALA A 27 -2.97 -22.42 -10.91
C ALA A 27 -3.59 -23.08 -12.17
N ASP A 28 -4.91 -23.00 -12.28
CA ASP A 28 -5.68 -23.68 -13.32
C ASP A 28 -5.92 -22.82 -14.58
N LYS A 29 -5.33 -21.62 -14.67
CA LYS A 29 -5.52 -20.74 -15.82
C LYS A 29 -4.62 -21.16 -16.99
N SER A 30 -5.19 -21.14 -18.20
CA SER A 30 -4.41 -21.29 -19.43
C SER A 30 -3.42 -20.12 -19.61
N ALA A 31 -2.41 -20.32 -20.46
CA ALA A 31 -1.44 -19.28 -20.78
C ALA A 31 -2.11 -18.00 -21.34
N GLU A 32 -3.12 -18.14 -22.19
CA GLU A 32 -3.87 -17.01 -22.76
C GLU A 32 -4.74 -16.30 -21.71
N ALA A 33 -5.29 -17.07 -20.76
CA ALA A 33 -6.01 -16.48 -19.63
C ALA A 33 -5.04 -15.72 -18.72
N MET A 34 -3.85 -16.26 -18.45
CA MET A 34 -2.82 -15.59 -17.66
C MET A 34 -2.28 -14.33 -18.32
N ALA A 35 -2.01 -14.34 -19.63
CA ALA A 35 -1.58 -13.14 -20.35
C ALA A 35 -2.60 -11.99 -20.27
N ARG A 36 -3.90 -12.31 -20.16
CA ARG A 36 -4.94 -11.30 -19.89
C ARG A 36 -4.91 -10.81 -18.45
N GLU A 37 -4.59 -11.65 -17.48
CA GLU A 37 -4.43 -11.22 -16.09
C GLU A 37 -3.24 -10.30 -15.90
N ASP A 38 -2.12 -10.59 -16.56
CA ASP A 38 -0.92 -9.74 -16.50
C ASP A 38 -1.22 -8.33 -17.01
N LYS A 39 -1.85 -8.21 -18.19
CA LYS A 39 -2.31 -6.90 -18.72
C LYS A 39 -3.27 -6.18 -17.78
N HIS A 40 -4.14 -6.94 -17.11
CA HIS A 40 -5.07 -6.37 -16.14
C HIS A 40 -4.43 -5.93 -14.83
N VAL A 41 -3.26 -6.43 -14.45
CA VAL A 41 -2.55 -5.88 -13.28
C VAL A 41 -1.65 -4.73 -13.69
N ASP A 42 -1.02 -4.81 -14.85
CA ASP A 42 -0.20 -3.74 -15.41
C ASP A 42 -0.95 -2.41 -15.50
N HIS A 43 -2.08 -2.36 -16.21
CA HIS A 43 -2.87 -1.12 -16.31
C HIS A 43 -3.46 -0.65 -14.97
N CYS A 44 -3.71 -1.56 -14.02
CA CYS A 44 -4.24 -1.21 -12.70
C CYS A 44 -3.16 -0.55 -11.85
N ILE A 45 -1.93 -1.06 -11.91
CA ILE A 45 -0.76 -0.44 -11.27
C ILE A 45 -0.52 0.94 -11.89
N GLU A 46 -0.65 1.06 -13.21
CA GLU A 46 -0.51 2.33 -13.91
C GLU A 46 -1.55 3.36 -13.46
N TYR A 47 -2.83 2.99 -13.39
CA TYR A 47 -3.86 3.90 -12.89
C TYR A 47 -3.65 4.30 -11.42
N ILE A 48 -3.13 3.40 -10.58
CA ILE A 48 -2.77 3.75 -9.20
C ILE A 48 -1.62 4.77 -9.21
N ARG A 49 -0.59 4.54 -10.03
CA ARG A 49 0.55 5.45 -10.18
C ARG A 49 0.08 6.84 -10.64
N GLU A 50 -0.69 6.91 -11.73
CA GLU A 50 -1.24 8.16 -12.25
C GLU A 50 -2.13 8.89 -11.23
N ALA A 51 -2.98 8.17 -10.49
CA ALA A 51 -3.80 8.76 -9.44
C ALA A 51 -2.96 9.36 -8.31
N LEU A 52 -1.89 8.66 -7.89
CA LEU A 52 -0.94 9.16 -6.88
C LEU A 52 -0.16 10.38 -7.36
N MET A 53 0.16 10.47 -8.65
CA MET A 53 0.77 11.67 -9.23
C MET A 53 -0.19 12.84 -9.33
N CYS A 54 -1.47 12.58 -9.63
CA CYS A 54 -2.48 13.63 -9.79
C CYS A 54 -2.85 14.28 -8.45
N GLN A 55 -2.98 13.47 -7.40
CA GLN A 55 -3.31 13.93 -6.06
C GLN A 55 -2.42 13.24 -5.02
N PRO A 56 -1.12 13.57 -4.97
CA PRO A 56 -0.25 13.04 -3.94
C PRO A 56 -0.70 13.57 -2.58
N ASP A 57 -0.70 12.66 -1.61
CA ASP A 57 -1.15 12.92 -0.25
C ASP A 57 -0.06 12.52 0.74
N LEU A 58 0.33 13.48 1.57
CA LEU A 58 1.39 13.32 2.57
C LEU A 58 0.83 13.26 4.00
N SER A 59 -0.49 13.23 4.15
CA SER A 59 -1.14 12.99 5.44
C SER A 59 -0.74 11.62 6.00
N MET A 60 -0.67 11.53 7.33
CA MET A 60 -0.18 10.32 7.99
C MET A 60 -1.33 9.65 8.74
N VAL A 61 -1.62 8.40 8.40
CA VAL A 61 -2.51 7.61 9.25
C VAL A 61 -1.76 7.24 10.53
N THR A 62 -2.05 7.96 11.61
CA THR A 62 -1.42 7.74 12.92
C THR A 62 -2.21 6.73 13.76
N PHE A 63 -1.50 6.03 14.65
CA PHE A 63 -2.13 5.21 15.68
C PHE A 63 -2.60 6.10 16.82
N ARG A 64 -3.80 5.84 17.32
CA ARG A 64 -4.34 6.47 18.52
C ARG A 64 -4.95 5.43 19.45
N TRP A 65 -4.96 5.76 20.73
CA TRP A 65 -5.64 4.97 21.75
C TRP A 65 -7.10 5.38 21.82
N ILE A 66 -8.01 4.41 21.74
CA ILE A 66 -9.44 4.61 21.95
C ILE A 66 -9.95 3.64 23.01
N ASN A 67 -10.94 4.07 23.79
CA ASN A 67 -11.69 3.21 24.71
C ASN A 67 -13.18 3.27 24.34
N ASN A 68 -14.02 2.54 25.09
CA ASN A 68 -15.47 2.51 24.90
C ASN A 68 -15.91 2.20 23.45
N THR A 69 -15.18 1.34 22.76
CA THR A 69 -15.45 0.96 21.36
C THR A 69 -16.38 -0.26 21.32
N ALA A 70 -17.17 -0.42 20.26
CA ALA A 70 -18.02 -1.60 20.06
C ALA A 70 -17.23 -2.90 19.80
N GLN A 71 -15.96 -2.81 19.41
CA GLN A 71 -15.13 -3.96 19.01
C GLN A 71 -14.60 -4.77 20.20
N HIS A 72 -14.64 -4.22 21.41
CA HIS A 72 -14.07 -4.85 22.62
C HIS A 72 -15.09 -4.91 23.75
N GLU A 73 -15.07 -5.99 24.53
CA GLU A 73 -16.00 -6.22 25.65
C GLU A 73 -15.72 -5.27 26.82
N ASP A 74 -14.45 -5.16 27.25
CA ASP A 74 -14.02 -4.20 28.26
C ASP A 74 -13.98 -2.78 27.67
N LYS A 75 -14.93 -1.94 28.10
CA LYS A 75 -15.06 -0.54 27.66
C LYS A 75 -14.07 0.41 28.33
N SER A 76 -13.42 -0.01 29.43
CA SER A 76 -12.49 0.81 30.20
C SER A 76 -11.05 0.73 29.68
N ALA A 77 -10.68 -0.39 29.06
CA ALA A 77 -9.37 -0.59 28.45
C ALA A 77 -9.19 0.26 27.17
N PHE A 78 -7.95 0.67 26.92
CA PHE A 78 -7.54 1.36 25.71
C PHE A 78 -6.99 0.35 24.69
N TYR A 79 -7.41 0.51 23.44
CA TYR A 79 -6.97 -0.31 22.31
C TYR A 79 -6.39 0.59 21.22
N PRO A 80 -5.34 0.12 20.52
CA PRO A 80 -4.77 0.88 19.42
C PRO A 80 -5.71 0.79 18.21
N THR A 81 -5.94 1.93 17.58
CA THR A 81 -6.67 2.01 16.31
C THR A 81 -5.92 2.94 15.36
N ASN A 82 -6.13 2.76 14.07
CA ASN A 82 -5.67 3.65 13.03
C ASN A 82 -6.88 4.13 12.21
N PHE A 83 -7.32 5.36 12.47
CA PHE A 83 -8.35 5.99 11.65
C PHE A 83 -7.71 7.09 10.84
N ASP A 84 -8.10 7.17 9.58
CA ASP A 84 -7.73 8.28 8.72
C ASP A 84 -8.55 9.52 9.12
N VAL A 85 -7.98 10.34 9.99
CA VAL A 85 -8.58 11.56 10.54
C VAL A 85 -7.77 12.80 10.20
N ASP A 86 -6.66 12.63 9.49
CA ASP A 86 -5.81 13.72 9.09
C ASP A 86 -6.49 14.55 8.00
N MET A 87 -6.09 15.82 7.92
CA MET A 87 -6.54 16.70 6.86
C MET A 87 -5.72 16.44 5.60
N HIS A 88 -6.32 15.77 4.64
CA HIS A 88 -5.72 15.57 3.32
C HIS A 88 -5.58 16.91 2.60
N THR A 89 -4.38 17.18 2.09
CA THR A 89 -4.08 18.37 1.29
C THR A 89 -3.36 17.96 0.02
N CYS A 90 -3.67 18.61 -1.09
CA CYS A 90 -2.98 18.34 -2.35
C CYS A 90 -1.53 18.82 -2.27
N ALA A 91 -0.59 17.98 -2.71
CA ALA A 91 0.80 18.38 -2.93
C ALA A 91 1.13 18.47 -4.43
N SER A 92 2.20 19.17 -4.80
CA SER A 92 2.75 19.11 -6.17
C SER A 92 3.58 17.84 -6.32
N TRP A 93 3.25 17.05 -7.35
CA TRP A 93 3.99 15.84 -7.69
C TRP A 93 5.45 16.15 -8.04
N GLU A 94 5.70 17.20 -8.81
CA GLU A 94 7.04 17.56 -9.28
C GLU A 94 7.97 17.91 -8.12
N VAL A 95 7.47 18.65 -7.13
CA VAL A 95 8.22 19.00 -5.93
C VAL A 95 8.49 17.75 -5.08
N LEU A 96 7.48 16.89 -4.93
CA LEU A 96 7.59 15.66 -4.15
C LEU A 96 8.58 14.67 -4.77
N ASP A 97 8.48 14.43 -6.07
CA ASP A 97 9.35 13.52 -6.82
C ASP A 97 10.81 14.03 -6.83
N ALA A 98 11.02 15.33 -7.04
CA ALA A 98 12.35 15.93 -6.95
C ALA A 98 12.96 15.79 -5.53
N TRP A 99 12.16 16.03 -4.49
CA TRP A 99 12.57 15.87 -3.10
C TRP A 99 12.93 14.41 -2.77
N ALA A 100 12.14 13.46 -3.26
CA ALA A 100 12.35 12.03 -3.09
C ALA A 100 13.59 11.55 -3.85
N GLY A 101 13.79 12.00 -5.09
CA GLY A 101 14.95 11.68 -5.92
C GLY A 101 16.27 12.10 -5.26
N GLN A 102 16.33 13.27 -4.63
CA GLN A 102 17.50 13.74 -3.86
C GLN A 102 17.85 12.85 -2.65
N ARG A 103 16.90 12.02 -2.19
CA ARG A 103 17.04 11.11 -1.06
C ARG A 103 17.09 9.64 -1.48
N SER A 104 17.06 9.38 -2.78
CA SER A 104 17.26 8.03 -3.30
C SER A 104 18.70 7.59 -3.05
N PHE A 105 18.88 6.31 -2.76
CA PHE A 105 20.17 5.68 -2.62
C PHE A 105 20.14 4.32 -3.31
N ASP A 106 21.29 3.86 -3.79
CA ASP A 106 21.39 2.54 -4.41
C ASP A 106 21.44 1.46 -3.32
N LEU A 107 20.41 0.60 -3.30
CA LEU A 107 20.34 -0.53 -2.37
C LEU A 107 21.46 -1.57 -2.60
N PHE A 108 22.12 -1.54 -3.76
CA PHE A 108 23.25 -2.40 -4.09
C PHE A 108 24.60 -1.80 -3.70
N GLU A 109 24.67 -0.52 -3.33
CA GLU A 109 25.84 0.09 -2.68
C GLU A 109 25.89 -0.32 -1.19
N VAL A 110 26.03 -1.62 -0.95
CA VAL A 110 25.87 -2.25 0.37
C VAL A 110 26.81 -1.70 1.44
N ASP A 111 27.93 -1.09 1.05
CA ASP A 111 28.90 -0.44 1.95
C ASP A 111 28.37 0.86 2.55
N ARG A 112 27.33 1.47 1.95
CA ARG A 112 26.64 2.65 2.48
C ARG A 112 25.50 2.31 3.44
N LEU A 113 25.19 1.03 3.59
CA LEU A 113 24.07 0.57 4.41
C LEU A 113 24.56 0.17 5.80
N LEU A 114 23.88 0.68 6.84
CA LEU A 114 24.03 0.14 8.18
C LEU A 114 23.44 -1.27 8.20
N ARG A 115 24.31 -2.28 8.25
CA ARG A 115 23.91 -3.69 8.25
C ARG A 115 24.47 -4.40 9.48
N PRO A 116 23.71 -5.34 10.06
CA PRO A 116 24.25 -6.21 11.08
C PRO A 116 25.47 -6.97 10.55
N GLY A 117 26.50 -7.10 11.40
CA GLY A 117 27.63 -7.96 11.14
C GLY A 117 27.24 -9.44 11.12
N PRO A 118 28.19 -10.36 10.84
CA PRO A 118 27.94 -11.80 10.88
C PRO A 118 27.42 -12.32 12.23
N ASP A 119 27.67 -11.58 13.31
CA ASP A 119 27.21 -11.79 14.68
C ASP A 119 25.81 -11.23 14.96
N GLY A 120 25.20 -10.55 13.97
CA GLY A 120 23.87 -9.93 14.10
C GLY A 120 23.89 -8.57 14.79
N VAL A 121 25.06 -7.99 15.06
CA VAL A 121 25.20 -6.71 15.76
C VAL A 121 25.37 -5.57 14.76
N LEU A 122 24.64 -4.46 14.93
CA LEU A 122 24.84 -3.25 14.11
C LEU A 122 26.15 -2.55 14.52
N PRO A 123 26.93 -2.01 13.56
CA PRO A 123 28.09 -1.20 13.89
C PRO A 123 27.68 0.05 14.68
N GLU A 124 28.49 0.44 15.67
CA GLU A 124 28.35 1.68 16.45
C GLU A 124 28.56 2.94 15.60
#